data_AF-A0A9D6YKE3-F1
#
_entry.id   AF-A0A9D6YKE3-F1
#
_cell.length_a   1.000
_cell.length_b   1.000
_cell.length_c   1.000
_cell.angle_alpha   90.00
_cell.angle_beta   90.00
_cell.angle_gamma   90.00
#
_symmetry.space_group_name_H-M   'P 1'
#
loop_
_entity.id
_entity.type
_entity.pdbx_description
1 polymer ?
#
loop_
_entity_poly.entity_id
_entity_poly.type
_entity_poly.pdbx_seq_one_letter_code
_entity_poly.pdbx_strand_id
1 'polypeptide(L)'
;MEATAHKHPNYMAIFWYLAILTVIEIAVIYMPLPKLTIGVLLCGLALGKATLVAMYFMHLRFEARALGLIAMIPLAIATLLVFLLLPDGFAVAHKSQAKKPVVSAPVKH
;
A
#
# COMPACT_ATOMS: atom_id res chain seq x y z
N MET A 1 -0.30 16.22 -46.97
CA MET A 1 -1.17 15.55 -45.98
C MET A 1 -0.31 15.32 -44.75
N GLU A 2 -0.21 16.32 -43.88
CA GLU A 2 0.56 16.21 -42.63
C GLU A 2 -0.23 15.36 -41.64
N ALA A 3 0.31 14.19 -41.31
CA ALA A 3 -0.19 13.38 -40.22
C ALA A 3 0.16 14.08 -38.91
N THR A 4 -0.83 14.72 -38.28
CA THR A 4 -0.70 15.23 -36.92
C THR A 4 -0.49 14.06 -35.98
N ALA A 5 0.77 13.78 -35.64
CA ALA A 5 1.13 12.81 -34.62
C ALA A 5 0.59 13.29 -33.26
N HIS A 6 -0.66 12.91 -32.96
CA HIS A 6 -1.27 13.15 -31.67
C HIS A 6 -0.42 12.45 -30.61
N LYS A 7 0.32 13.24 -29.83
CA LYS A 7 1.15 12.78 -28.72
C LYS A 7 0.20 12.26 -27.63
N HIS A 8 -0.23 11.00 -27.78
CA HIS A 8 -1.09 10.34 -26.80
C HIS A 8 -0.45 10.48 -25.42
N PRO A 9 -1.19 10.96 -24.40
CA PRO A 9 -0.68 10.98 -23.05
C PRO A 9 -0.26 9.55 -22.71
N ASN A 10 0.97 9.38 -22.21
CA ASN A 10 1.58 8.06 -22.12
C ASN A 10 1.07 7.29 -20.88
N TYR A 11 -0.23 6.99 -20.85
CA TYR A 11 -0.91 6.24 -19.80
C TYR A 11 -0.29 4.85 -19.58
N MET A 12 0.25 4.26 -20.65
CA MET A 12 0.99 2.99 -20.59
C MET A 12 2.27 3.11 -19.76
N ALA A 13 3.01 4.22 -19.84
CA ALA A 13 4.20 4.41 -19.02
C ALA A 13 3.84 4.48 -17.52
N ILE A 14 2.77 5.20 -17.17
CA ILE A 14 2.33 5.32 -15.77
C ILE A 14 1.84 3.97 -15.23
N PHE A 15 1.11 3.20 -16.04
CA PHE A 15 0.71 1.84 -15.70
C PHE A 15 1.93 0.97 -15.36
N TRP A 16 2.98 1.01 -16.19
CA TRP A 16 4.22 0.28 -15.92
C TRP A 16 4.93 0.75 -14.65
N TYR A 17 4.98 2.07 -14.40
CA TYR A 17 5.52 2.59 -13.14
C TYR A 17 4.76 2.06 -11.92
N LEU A 18 3.42 2.12 -11.96
CA LEU A 18 2.58 1.61 -10.89
C LEU A 18 2.77 0.10 -10.71
N ALA A 19 2.83 -0.67 -11.80
CA ALA A 19 3.05 -2.11 -11.77
C ALA A 19 4.41 -2.47 -11.14
N ILE A 20 5.48 -1.75 -11.50
CA ILE A 20 6.81 -1.92 -10.91
C ILE A 20 6.78 -1.63 -9.40
N LEU A 21 6.12 -0.55 -8.98
CA LEU A 21 5.92 -0.24 -7.56
C LEU A 21 5.21 -1.39 -6.82
N THR A 22 4.22 -2.03 -7.42
CA THR A 22 3.54 -3.20 -6.83
C THR A 22 4.45 -4.42 -6.74
N VAL A 23 5.27 -4.69 -7.76
CA VAL A 23 6.25 -5.79 -7.71
C VAL A 23 7.27 -5.55 -6.59
N ILE A 24 7.72 -4.30 -6.41
CA ILE A 24 8.61 -3.93 -5.31
C ILE A 24 7.94 -4.18 -3.96
N GLU A 25 6.67 -3.84 -3.78
CA GLU A 25 5.94 -4.14 -2.53
C GLU A 25 5.94 -5.63 -2.21
N ILE A 26 5.67 -6.47 -3.21
CA ILE A 26 5.69 -7.93 -3.04
C ILE A 26 7.09 -8.38 -2.60
N ALA A 27 8.14 -7.89 -3.26
CA ALA A 27 9.52 -8.22 -2.88
C ALA A 27 9.86 -7.77 -1.44
N VAL A 28 9.39 -6.59 -1.03
CA VAL A 28 9.59 -6.07 0.33
C VAL A 28 8.90 -6.94 1.38
N ILE A 29 7.71 -7.49 1.09
CA ILE A 29 6.98 -8.37 2.02
C ILE A 29 7.73 -9.70 2.25
N TYR A 30 8.42 -10.21 1.24
CA TYR A 30 9.19 -11.46 1.36
C TYR A 30 10.59 -11.27 1.95
N MET A 31 11.03 -10.03 2.17
CA MET A 31 12.32 -9.76 2.78
C MET A 31 12.27 -10.10 4.29
N PRO A 32 13.35 -10.68 4.88
CA PRO A 32 13.40 -11.00 6.31
C PRO A 32 13.64 -9.74 7.17
N LEU A 33 12.78 -8.72 7.02
CA LEU A 33 12.82 -7.47 7.78
C LEU A 33 11.83 -7.50 8.96
N PRO A 34 12.06 -6.67 9.99
CA PRO A 34 11.08 -6.46 11.06
C PRO A 34 9.73 -5.99 10.50
N LYS A 35 8.62 -6.48 11.07
CA LYS A 35 7.25 -6.17 10.61
C LYS A 35 6.96 -4.66 10.55
N LEU A 36 7.50 -3.89 11.50
CA LEU A 36 7.37 -2.42 11.52
C LEU A 36 8.08 -1.79 10.32
N THR A 37 9.29 -2.24 9.99
CA THR A 37 10.06 -1.75 8.84
C THR A 37 9.34 -2.05 7.53
N ILE A 38 8.82 -3.28 7.36
CA ILE A 38 8.01 -3.66 6.21
C ILE A 38 6.78 -2.74 6.10
N GLY A 39 6.06 -2.52 7.21
CA GLY A 39 4.89 -1.64 7.24
C GLY A 39 5.20 -0.20 6.82
N VAL A 40 6.31 0.37 7.31
CA VAL A 40 6.75 1.72 6.92
C VAL A 40 7.11 1.80 5.44
N LEU A 41 7.83 0.80 4.91
CA LEU A 41 8.18 0.74 3.48
C LEU A 41 6.93 0.62 2.59
N LEU A 42 5.99 -0.26 2.95
CA LEU A 42 4.73 -0.42 2.22
C LEU A 42 3.91 0.88 2.23
N CYS A 43 3.85 1.57 3.38
CA CYS A 43 3.21 2.88 3.46
C CYS A 43 3.86 3.90 2.52
N GLY A 44 5.20 3.95 2.49
CA GLY A 44 5.94 4.82 1.57
C GLY A 44 5.68 4.49 0.09
N LEU A 45 5.64 3.21 -0.27
CA LEU A 45 5.33 2.76 -1.63
C LEU A 45 3.89 3.10 -2.04
N ALA A 46 2.93 2.93 -1.13
CA ALA A 46 1.53 3.32 -1.34
C ALA A 46 1.39 4.84 -1.57
N LEU A 47 2.07 5.68 -0.77
CA LEU A 47 2.10 7.13 -0.96
C LEU A 47 2.77 7.53 -2.29
N GLY A 48 3.84 6.84 -2.68
CA GLY A 48 4.49 7.03 -3.97
C GLY A 48 3.53 6.78 -5.14
N LYS A 49 2.74 5.71 -5.10
CA LYS A 49 1.70 5.45 -6.11
C LYS A 49 0.65 6.56 -6.13
N ALA A 50 0.16 7.00 -4.97
CA ALA A 50 -0.82 8.09 -4.89
C ALA A 50 -0.29 9.40 -5.48
N THR A 51 1.00 9.69 -5.27
CA THR A 51 1.64 10.90 -5.80
C THR A 51 1.85 10.80 -7.32
N LEU A 52 2.24 9.62 -7.84
CA LEU A 52 2.29 9.36 -9.28
C LEU A 52 0.93 9.52 -9.94
N VAL A 53 -0.13 8.99 -9.31
CA VAL A 53 -1.51 9.16 -9.78
C VAL A 53 -1.89 10.64 -9.76
N ALA A 54 -1.60 11.36 -8.68
CA ALA A 54 -1.89 12.80 -8.59
C ALA A 54 -1.15 13.61 -9.66
N MET A 55 0.17 13.43 -9.81
CA MET A 55 0.96 14.19 -10.78
C MET A 55 0.56 13.90 -12.23
N TYR A 56 0.22 12.67 -12.59
CA TYR A 56 -0.06 12.31 -13.99
C TYR A 56 -1.54 12.35 -14.37
N PHE A 57 -2.45 12.04 -13.44
CA PHE A 57 -3.90 12.10 -13.71
C PHE A 57 -4.53 13.45 -13.30
N MET A 58 -3.91 14.25 -12.42
CA MET A 58 -4.48 15.55 -12.01
C MET A 58 -3.90 16.78 -12.69
N HIS A 59 -2.80 16.68 -13.47
CA HIS A 59 -2.14 17.88 -14.02
C HIS A 59 -2.88 18.55 -15.22
N LEU A 60 -4.07 18.10 -15.63
CA LEU A 60 -5.02 18.92 -16.43
C LEU A 60 -6.37 19.13 -15.72
N ARG A 61 -6.31 19.88 -14.62
CA ARG A 61 -7.05 21.13 -14.33
C ARG A 61 -8.59 21.27 -14.51
N PHE A 62 -9.42 20.44 -15.17
CA PHE A 62 -10.88 20.71 -15.18
C PHE A 62 -11.87 19.53 -15.14
N GLU A 63 -11.47 18.27 -15.39
CA GLU A 63 -12.38 17.09 -15.30
C GLU A 63 -11.89 16.00 -14.33
N ALA A 64 -10.83 16.29 -13.56
CA ALA A 64 -10.13 15.36 -12.68
C ALA A 64 -10.87 15.00 -11.38
N ARG A 65 -12.03 15.60 -11.09
CA ARG A 65 -12.77 15.30 -9.84
C ARG A 65 -13.31 13.88 -9.84
N ALA A 66 -13.83 13.38 -10.96
CA ALA A 66 -14.40 12.02 -11.02
C ALA A 66 -13.32 10.94 -10.90
N LEU A 67 -12.22 11.06 -11.64
CA LEU A 67 -11.10 10.11 -11.57
C LEU A 67 -10.36 10.19 -10.23
N GLY A 68 -10.18 11.41 -9.69
CA GLY A 68 -9.68 11.62 -8.34
C GLY A 68 -10.60 11.00 -7.27
N LEU A 69 -11.92 11.13 -7.41
CA LEU A 69 -12.89 10.49 -6.49
C LEU A 69 -12.74 8.97 -6.51
N ILE A 70 -12.65 8.37 -7.71
CA ILE A 70 -12.48 6.93 -7.87
C ILE A 70 -11.17 6.45 -7.25
N ALA A 71 -10.09 7.23 -7.34
CA ALA A 71 -8.81 6.92 -6.68
C ALA A 71 -8.86 7.18 -5.16
N MET A 72 -9.69 8.11 -4.69
CA MET A 72 -9.86 8.42 -3.27
C MET A 72 -10.67 7.36 -2.52
N ILE A 73 -11.63 6.69 -3.17
CA ILE A 73 -12.41 5.60 -2.57
C ILE A 73 -11.52 4.49 -1.99
N PRO A 74 -10.61 3.85 -2.75
CA PRO A 74 -9.75 2.81 -2.22
C PRO A 74 -8.78 3.35 -1.15
N LEU A 75 -8.35 4.61 -1.25
CA LEU A 75 -7.51 5.25 -0.23
C LEU A 75 -8.27 5.46 1.09
N ALA A 76 -9.53 5.89 1.02
CA ALA A 76 -10.40 6.05 2.19
C ALA A 76 -10.70 4.70 2.84
N ILE A 77 -10.99 3.67 2.06
CA ILE A 77 -11.19 2.30 2.56
C ILE A 77 -9.90 1.79 3.22
N ALA A 78 -8.74 1.97 2.60
CA ALA A 78 -7.45 1.57 3.17
C ALA A 78 -7.19 2.28 4.51
N THR A 79 -7.47 3.58 4.60
CA THR A 79 -7.31 4.37 5.83
C THR A 79 -8.24 3.88 6.93
N LEU A 80 -9.52 3.65 6.61
CA LEU A 80 -10.50 3.08 7.54
C LEU A 80 -10.04 1.70 8.02
N LEU A 81 -9.58 0.85 7.11
CA LEU A 81 -9.10 -0.49 7.43
C LEU A 81 -7.89 -0.44 8.37
N VAL A 82 -6.92 0.46 8.14
CA VAL A 82 -5.79 0.66 9.05
C VAL A 82 -6.28 1.07 10.44
N PHE A 83 -7.21 2.02 10.54
CA PHE A 83 -7.78 2.46 11.83
C PHE A 83 -8.59 1.36 12.54
N LEU A 84 -9.27 0.50 11.81
CA LEU A 84 -10.04 -0.62 12.38
C LEU A 84 -9.12 -1.77 12.80
N LEU A 85 -8.08 -2.05 12.02
CA LEU A 85 -7.17 -3.18 12.24
C LEU A 85 -6.08 -2.86 13.28
N LEU A 86 -5.68 -1.60 13.43
CA LEU A 86 -4.73 -1.17 14.47
C LEU A 86 -5.16 -1.65 15.87
N PRO A 87 -6.34 -1.27 16.40
CA PRO A 87 -6.75 -1.63 17.75
C PRO A 87 -6.92 -3.15 17.92
N ASP A 88 -7.37 -3.87 16.89
CA ASP A 88 -7.47 -5.33 16.91
C ASP A 88 -6.07 -5.98 16.96
N GLY A 89 -5.12 -5.49 16.16
CA GLY A 89 -3.72 -5.95 16.17
C GLY A 89 -3.01 -5.69 17.50
N PHE A 90 -3.23 -4.52 18.12
CA PHE A 90 -2.72 -4.23 19.47
C PHE A 90 -3.39 -5.11 20.54
N ALA A 91 -4.70 -5.34 20.44
CA ALA A 91 -5.44 -6.22 21.35
C ALA A 91 -5.00 -7.70 21.22
N VAL A 92 -4.75 -8.18 20.00
CA VAL A 92 -4.21 -9.53 19.72
C VAL A 92 -2.78 -9.67 20.24
N ALA A 93 -1.91 -8.68 20.06
CA ALA A 93 -0.55 -8.70 20.60
C ALA A 93 -0.55 -8.87 22.13
N HIS A 94 -1.46 -8.17 22.82
CA HIS A 94 -1.64 -8.29 24.27
C HIS A 94 -2.18 -9.66 24.69
N LYS A 95 -3.08 -10.28 23.90
CA LYS A 95 -3.62 -11.62 24.18
C LYS A 95 -2.64 -12.76 23.85
N SER A 96 -1.74 -12.57 22.89
CA SER A 96 -0.72 -13.58 22.53
C SER A 96 0.35 -13.73 23.61
N GLN A 97 0.71 -12.65 24.32
CA GLN A 97 1.62 -12.73 25.47
C GLN A 97 0.95 -13.36 26.71
N ALA A 98 -0.35 -13.12 26.92
CA ALA A 98 -1.08 -13.67 28.06
C ALA A 98 -1.32 -15.20 27.98
N LYS A 99 -1.20 -15.80 26.77
CA LYS A 99 -1.38 -17.24 26.53
C LYS A 99 -0.08 -17.92 26.09
N LYS A 100 1.03 -17.65 26.76
CA LYS A 100 2.19 -18.54 26.77
C LYS A 100 2.10 -19.39 28.05
N PRO A 101 1.31 -20.49 28.07
CA PRO A 101 1.31 -21.37 29.22
C PRO A 101 2.70 -21.97 29.34
N VAL A 102 3.16 -21.97 30.59
CA VAL A 102 4.30 -22.68 31.14
C VAL A 102 4.27 -24.15 30.67
N VAL A 103 4.86 -24.46 29.52
CA VAL A 103 5.17 -25.82 29.07
C VAL A 103 6.65 -25.88 28.74
N SER A 104 7.47 -25.64 29.75
CA SER A 104 8.90 -25.94 29.75
C SER A 104 9.35 -26.15 31.19
N ALA A 105 8.79 -27.17 31.83
CA ALA A 105 9.41 -27.80 32.99
C ALA A 105 9.54 -29.30 32.66
N PRO A 106 10.76 -29.88 32.71
CA PRO A 106 10.97 -31.27 32.38
C PRO A 106 10.37 -32.15 33.48
N VAL A 107 9.51 -33.09 33.13
CA VAL A 107 9.11 -34.17 34.06
C VAL A 107 10.33 -35.08 34.20
N LYS A 108 11.05 -34.92 35.30
CA LYS A 108 12.13 -35.79 35.73
C LYS A 108 11.48 -36.99 36.42
N HIS A 109 11.55 -38.16 35.79
CA HIS A 109 11.49 -39.46 36.45
C HIS A 109 12.73 -40.24 36.03
#